data_AF-A0A8B4CIN4-F1
#
_entry.id   AF-A0A8B4CIN4-F1
#
_cell.length_a   1.000
_cell.length_b   1.000
_cell.length_c   1.000
_cell.angle_alpha   90.00
_cell.angle_beta   90.00
_cell.angle_gamma   90.00
#
_symmetry.space_group_name_H-M   'P 1'
#
loop_
_entity.id
_entity.type
_entity.pdbx_description
1 polymer ?
#
loop_
_entity_poly.entity_id
_entity_poly.type
_entity_poly.pdbx_seq_one_letter_code
_entity_poly.pdbx_strand_id
1 'polypeptide(L)'
;MLEQLSEDYIRTARASGLPGWYIVLCYALPNALIPSITVLGLALGDLLYGAVLTETVFAWPGMGAWVVTSIQALDFPAVMGFAVVVSFAYVLVNLVVDLLYLWIDPRIGRGGGE
;
A
#
# COMPACT_ATOMS: atom_id res chain seq x y z
N MET A 1 2.66 -15.38 -0.31
CA MET A 1 4.08 -15.79 -0.37
C MET A 1 4.25 -17.28 -0.68
N LEU A 2 3.63 -18.20 0.08
CA LEU A 2 3.72 -19.65 -0.18
C LEU A 2 3.29 -20.04 -1.61
N GLU A 3 2.22 -19.41 -2.11
CA GLU A 3 1.70 -19.66 -3.46
C GLU A 3 2.61 -19.13 -4.58
N GLN A 4 3.31 -18.02 -4.35
CA GLN A 4 4.32 -17.50 -5.30
C GLN A 4 5.59 -18.37 -5.32
N LEU A 5 5.92 -19.05 -4.21
CA LEU A 5 7.07 -19.96 -4.14
C LEU A 5 6.84 -21.31 -4.85
N SER A 6 5.58 -21.68 -5.10
CA SER A 6 5.21 -22.90 -5.84
C SER A 6 5.15 -22.72 -7.35
N GLU A 7 5.28 -21.48 -7.84
CA GLU A 7 5.19 -21.15 -9.26
C GLU A 7 6.38 -21.67 -10.10
N ASP A 8 6.11 -21.95 -11.38
CA ASP A 8 7.07 -22.60 -12.27
C ASP A 8 8.26 -21.68 -12.63
N TYR A 9 8.06 -20.36 -12.59
CA TYR A 9 9.16 -19.40 -12.78
C TYR A 9 10.17 -19.43 -11.60
N ILE A 10 9.71 -19.74 -10.38
CA ILE A 10 10.57 -19.91 -9.20
C ILE A 10 11.31 -21.25 -9.24
N ARG A 11 10.65 -22.32 -9.72
CA ARG A 11 11.30 -23.62 -9.94
C ARG A 11 12.39 -23.52 -11.01
N THR A 12 12.14 -22.79 -12.08
CA THR A 12 13.12 -22.52 -13.14
C THR A 12 14.31 -21.73 -12.60
N ALA A 13 14.06 -20.65 -11.83
CA ALA A 13 15.13 -19.87 -11.20
C ALA A 13 15.99 -20.71 -10.22
N ARG A 14 15.37 -21.64 -9.49
CA ARG A 14 16.09 -22.58 -8.61
C ARG A 14 16.91 -23.61 -9.39
N ALA A 15 16.39 -24.10 -10.52
CA ALA A 15 17.11 -24.99 -11.43
C ALA A 15 18.30 -24.30 -12.12
N SER A 16 18.23 -22.99 -12.34
CA SER A 16 19.35 -22.17 -12.83
C SER A 16 20.44 -21.88 -11.78
N GLY A 17 20.31 -22.38 -10.54
CA GLY A 17 21.35 -22.25 -9.51
C GLY A 17 21.38 -20.91 -8.77
N LEU A 18 20.33 -20.08 -8.89
CA LEU A 18 20.25 -18.82 -8.16
C LEU A 18 20.11 -19.07 -6.65
N PRO A 19 20.77 -18.27 -5.79
CA PRO A 19 20.67 -18.44 -4.35
C PRO A 19 19.26 -18.11 -3.85
N GLY A 20 18.74 -18.90 -2.90
CA GLY A 20 17.34 -18.82 -2.47
C GLY A 20 16.90 -17.46 -1.94
N TRP A 21 17.80 -16.72 -1.27
CA TRP A 21 17.53 -15.34 -0.81
C TRP A 21 17.30 -14.37 -1.97
N TYR A 22 18.00 -14.56 -3.09
CA TYR A 22 17.85 -13.76 -4.30
C TYR A 22 16.53 -14.04 -5.01
N ILE A 23 16.12 -15.31 -5.04
CA ILE A 23 14.82 -15.73 -5.59
C ILE A 23 13.67 -15.12 -4.77
N VAL A 24 13.79 -15.12 -3.45
CA VAL A 24 12.76 -14.52 -2.58
C VAL A 24 12.68 -13.01 -2.79
N LEU A 25 13.81 -12.30 -2.76
CA LEU A 25 13.82 -10.83 -2.82
C LEU A 25 13.49 -10.27 -4.21
N CYS A 26 14.06 -10.82 -5.29
CA CYS A 26 13.86 -10.28 -6.64
C CYS A 26 12.66 -10.87 -7.39
N TYR A 27 12.26 -12.12 -7.10
CA TYR A 27 11.22 -12.78 -7.90
C TYR A 27 9.91 -12.99 -7.12
N ALA A 28 10.00 -13.49 -5.89
CA ALA A 28 8.80 -13.84 -5.12
C ALA A 28 8.17 -12.61 -4.43
N LEU A 29 8.99 -11.70 -3.89
CA LEU A 29 8.51 -10.56 -3.10
C LEU A 29 7.67 -9.57 -3.92
N PRO A 30 8.13 -9.09 -5.10
CA PRO A 30 7.35 -8.12 -5.89
C PRO A 30 6.00 -8.68 -6.33
N ASN A 31 5.98 -9.93 -6.81
CA ASN A 31 4.75 -10.60 -7.22
C ASN A 31 3.82 -10.95 -6.06
N ALA A 32 4.34 -11.19 -4.86
CA ALA A 32 3.52 -11.42 -3.67
C ALA A 32 2.95 -10.13 -3.06
N LEU A 33 3.61 -8.99 -3.30
CA LEU A 33 3.20 -7.71 -2.72
C LEU A 33 2.08 -7.03 -3.53
N ILE A 34 1.88 -7.35 -4.82
CA ILE A 34 0.74 -6.85 -5.62
C ILE A 34 -0.61 -7.09 -4.92
N PRO A 35 -1.00 -8.32 -4.55
CA PRO A 35 -2.25 -8.55 -3.81
C PRO A 35 -2.22 -8.00 -2.38
N SER A 36 -1.03 -7.94 -1.77
CA SER A 36 -0.88 -7.39 -0.41
C SER A 36 -1.20 -5.89 -0.35
N ILE A 37 -0.81 -5.13 -1.38
CA ILE A 37 -1.14 -3.71 -1.51
C ILE A 37 -2.65 -3.49 -1.62
N THR A 38 -3.34 -4.34 -2.41
CA THR A 38 -4.80 -4.26 -2.54
C THR A 38 -5.49 -4.49 -1.19
N VAL A 39 -5.03 -5.49 -0.42
CA VAL A 39 -5.57 -5.77 0.93
C VAL A 39 -5.26 -4.63 1.88
N LEU A 40 -4.05 -4.05 1.82
CA LEU A 40 -3.71 -2.87 2.62
C LEU A 40 -4.60 -1.67 2.29
N GLY A 41 -4.91 -1.43 1.01
CA GLY A 41 -5.84 -0.38 0.59
C GLY A 41 -7.24 -0.56 1.17
N LEU A 42 -7.77 -1.79 1.11
CA LEU A 42 -9.05 -2.15 1.75
C LEU A 42 -9.00 -1.96 3.28
N ALA A 43 -7.94 -2.45 3.93
CA ALA A 43 -7.78 -2.34 5.38
C ALA A 43 -7.66 -0.88 5.85
N LEU A 44 -7.03 0.00 5.07
CA LEU A 44 -6.97 1.44 5.36
C LEU A 44 -8.35 2.09 5.28
N GLY A 45 -9.20 1.67 4.33
CA GLY A 45 -10.60 2.11 4.26
C GLY A 45 -11.38 1.71 5.51
N ASP A 46 -11.24 0.46 5.95
CA ASP A 46 -11.86 -0.04 7.18
C ASP A 46 -11.35 0.70 8.43
N LEU A 47 -10.06 1.00 8.48
CA LEU A 47 -9.44 1.76 9.58
C LEU A 47 -9.95 3.19 9.65
N LEU A 48 -10.16 3.83 8.50
CA LEU A 48 -10.69 5.19 8.43
C LEU A 48 -12.16 5.23 8.91
N TYR A 49 -12.96 4.24 8.51
CA TYR A 49 -14.33 4.07 9.02
C TYR A 49 -14.35 3.79 10.53
N GLY A 50 -13.50 2.88 11.01
CA GLY A 50 -13.36 2.55 12.43
C GLY A 50 -12.88 3.74 13.27
N ALA A 51 -11.94 4.53 12.73
CA ALA A 51 -11.42 5.73 13.38
C ALA A 51 -12.52 6.75 13.65
N VAL A 52 -13.36 7.04 12.66
CA VAL A 52 -14.53 7.93 12.83
C VAL A 52 -15.47 7.45 13.94
N LEU A 53 -15.74 6.14 13.98
CA LEU A 53 -16.61 5.54 15.00
C LEU A 53 -15.99 5.68 16.40
N THR A 54 -14.68 5.43 16.53
CA THR A 54 -13.98 5.59 17.81
C THR A 54 -13.90 7.05 18.23
N GLU A 55 -13.70 7.99 17.31
CA GLU A 55 -13.66 9.44 17.58
C GLU A 55 -15.02 9.94 18.09
N THR A 56 -16.12 9.45 17.51
CA THR A 56 -17.48 9.83 17.94
C THR A 56 -17.88 9.20 19.27
N VAL A 57 -17.56 7.93 19.52
CA VAL A 57 -17.90 7.24 20.77
C VAL A 57 -17.08 7.76 21.96
N PHE A 58 -15.78 8.02 21.77
CA PHE A 58 -14.90 8.49 22.84
C PHE A 58 -14.77 10.03 22.92
N ALA A 59 -15.52 10.77 22.09
CA ALA A 59 -15.40 12.23 21.96
C ALA A 59 -13.95 12.71 21.77
N TRP A 60 -13.13 11.92 21.08
CA TRP A 60 -11.75 12.28 20.78
C TRP A 60 -11.76 13.31 19.64
N PRO A 61 -11.14 14.49 19.80
CA PRO A 61 -11.09 15.49 18.74
C PRO A 61 -10.17 15.00 17.60
N GLY A 62 -10.76 14.43 16.57
CA GLY A 62 -10.07 13.91 15.38
C GLY A 62 -10.62 14.48 14.07
N MET A 63 -9.86 14.27 12.99
CA MET A 63 -10.21 14.77 11.66
C MET A 63 -11.41 14.01 11.05
N GLY A 64 -11.64 12.76 11.46
CA GLY A 64 -12.74 11.95 10.94
C GLY A 64 -14.11 12.46 11.39
N ALA A 65 -14.27 12.73 12.68
CA ALA A 65 -15.47 13.33 13.25
C ALA A 65 -15.73 14.72 12.66
N TRP A 66 -14.67 15.53 12.45
CA TRP A 66 -14.78 16.83 11.80
C TRP A 66 -15.37 16.73 10.38
N VAL A 67 -14.87 15.82 9.56
CA VAL A 67 -15.41 15.58 8.20
C VAL A 67 -16.86 15.17 8.24
N VAL A 68 -17.26 14.26 9.14
CA VAL A 68 -18.66 13.83 9.26
C VAL A 68 -19.56 15.02 9.58
N THR A 69 -19.13 15.89 10.51
CA THR A 69 -19.90 17.10 10.83
C THR A 69 -19.96 18.08 9.66
N SER A 70 -18.88 18.25 8.90
CA SER A 70 -18.86 19.09 7.71
C SER A 70 -19.75 18.55 6.58
N ILE A 71 -19.83 17.23 6.41
CA ILE A 71 -20.76 16.58 5.46
C ILE A 71 -22.21 16.88 5.86
N GLN A 72 -22.54 16.75 7.14
CA GLN A 72 -23.90 17.06 7.64
C GLN A 72 -24.25 18.54 7.51
N ALA A 73 -23.27 19.44 7.65
CA ALA A 73 -23.42 20.87 7.46
C ALA A 73 -23.40 21.33 5.99
N LEU A 74 -23.24 20.41 5.04
CA LEU A 74 -23.01 20.69 3.60
C LEU A 74 -21.86 21.66 3.33
N ASP A 75 -20.82 21.64 4.18
CA ASP A 75 -19.61 22.43 4.01
C ASP A 75 -18.65 21.74 3.03
N PHE A 76 -18.89 21.94 1.74
CA PHE A 76 -18.08 21.36 0.67
C PHE A 76 -16.59 21.76 0.74
N PRO A 77 -16.22 23.03 1.03
CA PRO A 77 -14.81 23.42 1.21
C PRO A 77 -14.07 22.57 2.24
N ALA A 78 -14.68 22.31 3.40
CA ALA A 78 -14.08 21.49 4.46
C ALA A 78 -13.85 20.04 4.00
N VAL A 79 -14.85 19.43 3.35
CA VAL A 79 -14.76 18.05 2.82
C VAL A 79 -13.70 17.93 1.73
N MET A 80 -13.63 18.90 0.82
CA MET A 80 -12.59 18.93 -0.21
C MET A 80 -11.19 19.08 0.37
N GLY A 81 -11.02 19.93 1.39
CA GLY A 81 -9.74 20.09 2.09
C GLY A 81 -9.26 18.77 2.71
N PHE A 82 -10.15 18.05 3.37
CA PHE A 82 -9.84 16.72 3.91
C PHE A 82 -9.45 15.73 2.82
N ALA A 83 -10.21 15.68 1.72
CA ALA A 83 -9.92 14.78 0.61
C ALA A 83 -8.53 15.02 0.00
N VAL A 84 -8.10 16.27 -0.13
CA VAL A 84 -6.76 16.63 -0.61
C VAL A 84 -5.68 16.15 0.35
N VAL A 85 -5.84 16.36 1.66
CA VAL A 85 -4.86 15.93 2.68
C VAL A 85 -4.72 14.41 2.69
N VAL A 86 -5.83 13.67 2.69
CA VAL A 86 -5.83 12.20 2.67
C VAL A 86 -5.22 11.67 1.37
N SER A 87 -5.57 12.26 0.22
CA SER A 87 -5.00 11.85 -1.07
C SER A 87 -3.49 12.10 -1.13
N PHE A 88 -3.02 13.24 -0.60
CA PHE A 88 -1.60 13.55 -0.53
C PHE A 88 -0.85 12.54 0.35
N ALA A 89 -1.40 12.22 1.53
CA ALA A 89 -0.84 11.18 2.40
C ALA A 89 -0.80 9.81 1.71
N TYR A 90 -1.86 9.45 0.97
CA TYR A 90 -1.92 8.20 0.22
C TYR A 90 -0.85 8.12 -0.88
N VAL A 91 -0.64 9.20 -1.63
CA VAL A 91 0.43 9.29 -2.63
C VAL A 91 1.80 9.16 -1.97
N LEU A 92 2.02 9.81 -0.81
CA LEU A 92 3.27 9.69 -0.06
C LEU A 92 3.56 8.25 0.38
N VAL A 93 2.55 7.54 0.88
CA VAL A 93 2.69 6.13 1.28
C VAL A 93 3.01 5.26 0.07
N ASN A 94 2.32 5.44 -1.06
CA ASN A 94 2.62 4.69 -2.29
C ASN A 94 4.03 5.00 -2.80
N LEU A 95 4.45 6.26 -2.76
CA LEU A 95 5.81 6.63 -3.15
C LEU A 95 6.86 5.95 -2.27
N VAL A 96 6.63 5.85 -0.95
CA VAL A 96 7.53 5.13 -0.03
C VAL A 96 7.58 3.64 -0.36
N VAL A 97 6.43 3.04 -0.67
CA VAL A 97 6.32 1.64 -1.09
C VAL A 97 7.08 1.41 -2.40
N ASP A 98 6.90 2.28 -3.40
CA ASP A 98 7.62 2.25 -4.67
C ASP A 98 9.13 2.41 -4.49
N LEU A 99 9.56 3.29 -3.58
CA LEU A 99 10.97 3.48 -3.25
C LEU A 99 11.56 2.23 -2.56
N LEU A 100 10.80 1.60 -1.67
CA LEU A 100 11.17 0.34 -1.04
C LEU A 100 11.32 -0.77 -2.08
N TYR A 101 10.42 -0.84 -3.06
CA TYR A 101 10.56 -1.77 -4.19
C TYR A 101 11.83 -1.51 -4.99
N LEU A 102 12.13 -0.25 -5.32
CA LEU A 102 13.36 0.12 -6.04
C LEU A 102 14.61 -0.29 -5.25
N TRP A 103 14.57 -0.18 -3.92
CA TRP A 103 15.69 -0.53 -3.06
C TRP A 103 15.85 -2.05 -2.89
N ILE A 104 14.75 -2.79 -2.86
CA ILE A 104 14.74 -4.25 -2.72
C ILE A 104 15.08 -4.95 -4.05
N ASP A 105 14.67 -4.39 -5.19
CA ASP A 105 14.96 -4.95 -6.52
C ASP A 105 15.81 -4.00 -7.39
N PRO A 106 17.15 -4.02 -7.27
CA PRO A 106 18.05 -3.21 -8.08
C PRO A 106 18.12 -3.64 -9.57
N ARG A 107 17.34 -4.63 -10.04
CA ARG A 107 17.28 -4.98 -11.47
C ARG A 107 16.37 -4.08 -12.30
N ILE A 108 15.43 -3.35 -11.69
CA ILE A 108 14.55 -2.41 -12.41
C ILE A 108 15.34 -1.24 -13.02
N GLY A 109 16.53 -0.92 -12.49
CA GLY A 109 17.41 0.12 -13.03
C GLY A 109 18.25 -0.27 -14.25
N ARG A 110 18.21 -1.52 -14.74
CA ARG A 110 19.00 -1.99 -15.90
C ARG A 110 18.16 -2.57 -17.05
N GLY A 111 16.91 -2.15 -17.18
CA GLY A 111 16.04 -2.49 -18.31
C GLY A 111 16.03 -1.45 -19.44
N GLY A 112 17.19 -0.86 -19.74
CA GLY A 112 17.38 0.08 -20.85
C GLY A 112 18.64 -0.29 -21.62
N GLY A 113 18.55 -1.30 -22.48
CA GLY A 113 19.65 -1.75 -23.32
C GLY A 113 19.36 -3.12 -23.93
N GLU A 114 18.84 -3.09 -25.15
CA GLU A 114 18.75 -4.16 -26.16
C GLU A 114 17.62 -5.20 -26.03
#